data_AF-A0A2N2F346-F1
#
_entry.id   AF-A0A2N2F346-F1
#
_cell.length_a   1.000
_cell.length_b   1.000
_cell.length_c   1.000
_cell.angle_alpha   90.00
_cell.angle_beta   90.00
_cell.angle_gamma   90.00
#
_symmetry.space_group_name_H-M   'P 1'
#
loop_
_entity.id
_entity.type
_entity.pdbx_description
1 polymer ?
#
loop_
_entity_poly.entity_id
_entity_poly.type
_entity_poly.pdbx_seq_one_letter_code
_entity_poly.pdbx_strand_id
1 'polypeptide(L)'
;MNIVTNLWYGWSTFEKTQEGILLFGILLISLIAIYLISKETRFLLLSSIGFSISAVLNVIGLYLASVLLDIQITEVFRLVPILTSILLISNLGILIGYYVHKRHKKGFSIENIRLEYFMDTSKQTIFLILLGSSIFLFVSIQTQVILVISILSCVGSIWSIYWFSKHLLK
;
A
#
# COMPACT_ATOMS: atom_id res chain seq x y z
N MET A 1 -3.20 -20.91 21.73
CA MET A 1 -2.51 -21.22 20.46
C MET A 1 -1.94 -19.91 19.93
N ASN A 2 -0.63 -19.78 19.73
CA ASN A 2 -0.04 -18.49 19.34
C ASN A 2 -0.36 -18.20 17.87
N ILE A 3 -0.96 -17.05 17.54
CA ILE A 3 -1.35 -16.73 16.16
C ILE A 3 -0.12 -16.55 15.26
N VAL A 4 0.99 -16.09 15.83
CA VAL A 4 2.30 -16.10 15.19
C VAL A 4 2.69 -17.53 14.81
N THR A 5 2.44 -18.53 15.66
CA THR A 5 2.68 -19.92 15.31
C THR A 5 1.71 -20.44 14.25
N ASN A 6 0.44 -20.04 14.20
CA ASN A 6 -0.44 -20.48 13.10
C ASN A 6 -0.12 -19.81 11.75
N LEU A 7 0.20 -18.51 11.73
CA LEU A 7 0.66 -17.81 10.52
C LEU A 7 2.02 -18.34 10.06
N TRP A 8 2.90 -18.66 11.01
CA TRP A 8 4.24 -19.17 10.70
C TRP A 8 4.22 -20.66 10.37
N TYR A 9 3.39 -21.51 10.97
CA TYR A 9 3.37 -22.94 10.66
C TYR A 9 2.33 -23.33 9.61
N GLY A 10 1.42 -22.41 9.23
CA GLY A 10 0.40 -22.66 8.21
C GLY A 10 0.96 -22.80 6.80
N TRP A 11 2.18 -22.33 6.53
CA TRP A 11 2.81 -22.37 5.20
C TRP A 11 4.10 -23.19 5.21
N SER A 12 4.39 -23.81 4.06
CA SER A 12 5.68 -24.46 3.86
C SER A 12 6.82 -23.42 3.84
N THR A 13 8.03 -23.85 4.18
CA THR A 13 9.22 -22.99 4.13
C THR A 13 9.47 -22.44 2.72
N PHE A 14 9.14 -23.23 1.70
CA PHE A 14 9.26 -22.83 0.30
C PHE A 14 8.37 -21.63 -0.03
N GLU A 15 7.09 -21.69 0.33
CA GLU A 15 6.12 -20.62 0.04
C GLU A 15 6.43 -19.34 0.78
N LYS A 16 6.87 -19.42 2.04
CA LYS A 16 7.33 -18.23 2.79
C LYS A 16 8.51 -17.56 2.11
N THR A 17 9.45 -18.36 1.59
CA THR A 17 10.65 -17.85 0.94
C THR A 17 10.27 -17.19 -0.39
N GLN A 18 9.42 -17.85 -1.19
CA GLN A 18 8.94 -17.31 -2.45
C GLN A 18 8.16 -16.00 -2.26
N GLU A 19 7.24 -15.95 -1.30
CA GLU A 19 6.47 -14.74 -0.99
C GLU A 19 7.36 -13.62 -0.46
N GLY A 20 8.31 -13.96 0.42
CA GLY A 20 9.31 -13.02 0.91
C GLY A 20 10.13 -12.41 -0.22
N ILE A 21 10.60 -13.23 -1.17
CA ILE A 21 11.33 -12.77 -2.36
C ILE A 21 10.45 -11.86 -3.23
N LEU A 22 9.18 -12.23 -3.45
CA LEU A 22 8.25 -11.46 -4.26
C LEU A 22 7.96 -10.08 -3.66
N LEU A 23 7.58 -10.02 -2.37
CA LEU A 23 7.27 -8.77 -1.69
C LEU A 23 8.52 -7.89 -1.54
N PHE A 24 9.67 -8.49 -1.24
CA PHE A 24 10.93 -7.77 -1.18
C PHE A 24 11.36 -7.25 -2.56
N GLY A 25 11.13 -8.03 -3.61
CA GLY A 25 11.34 -7.62 -5.00
C GLY A 25 10.47 -6.44 -5.39
N ILE A 26 9.17 -6.47 -5.08
CA ILE A 26 8.24 -5.35 -5.31
C ILE A 26 8.73 -4.10 -4.59
N LEU A 27 9.11 -4.23 -3.31
CA LEU A 27 9.62 -3.12 -2.50
C LEU A 27 10.93 -2.54 -3.09
N LEU A 28 11.92 -3.38 -3.40
CA LEU A 28 13.19 -2.89 -3.94
C LEU A 28 13.03 -2.24 -5.31
N ILE A 29 12.33 -2.91 -6.23
CA ILE A 29 12.13 -2.40 -7.60
C ILE A 29 11.39 -1.05 -7.55
N SER A 30 10.33 -0.95 -6.74
CA SER A 30 9.59 0.29 -6.60
C SER A 30 10.45 1.41 -6.00
N LEU A 31 11.18 1.17 -4.90
CA LEU A 31 12.05 2.18 -4.30
C LEU A 31 13.17 2.64 -5.24
N ILE A 32 13.81 1.71 -5.96
CA ILE A 32 14.83 2.02 -6.96
C ILE A 32 14.23 2.87 -8.09
N ALA A 33 13.08 2.46 -8.65
CA ALA A 33 12.41 3.21 -9.71
C ALA A 33 12.05 4.63 -9.26
N ILE A 34 11.51 4.77 -8.05
CA ILE A 34 11.17 6.07 -7.44
C ILE A 34 12.39 6.97 -7.33
N TYR A 35 13.52 6.44 -6.86
CA TYR A 35 14.77 7.19 -6.75
C TYR A 35 15.33 7.58 -8.12
N LEU A 36 15.37 6.65 -9.08
CA LEU A 36 15.91 6.91 -10.42
C LEU A 36 15.10 7.97 -11.17
N ILE A 37 13.78 7.96 -11.02
CA ILE A 37 12.86 8.89 -11.70
C ILE A 37 12.88 10.27 -11.03
N SER A 38 12.71 10.31 -9.71
CA SER A 38 12.62 11.57 -8.96
C SER A 38 13.97 12.26 -8.78
N LYS A 39 15.05 11.49 -8.60
CA LYS A 39 16.39 11.91 -8.14
C LYS A 39 16.37 12.63 -6.78
N GLU A 40 15.35 12.40 -5.97
CA GLU A 40 15.12 13.09 -4.70
C GLU A 40 14.93 12.08 -3.56
N THR A 41 15.79 12.17 -2.54
CA THR A 41 15.77 11.25 -1.39
C THR A 41 14.53 11.40 -0.51
N ARG A 42 13.87 12.57 -0.54
CA ARG A 42 12.64 12.83 0.20
C ARG A 42 11.48 11.94 -0.26
N PHE A 43 11.33 11.73 -1.57
CA PHE A 43 10.31 10.81 -2.11
C PHE A 43 10.64 9.36 -1.81
N LEU A 44 11.92 8.97 -1.90
CA LEU A 44 12.37 7.64 -1.49
C LEU A 44 11.99 7.34 -0.03
N LEU A 45 12.22 8.30 0.87
CA LEU A 45 11.91 8.16 2.29
C LEU A 45 10.40 8.08 2.53
N LEU A 46 9.60 8.94 1.88
CA LEU A 46 8.13 8.87 1.92
C LEU A 46 7.60 7.52 1.44
N SER A 47 8.12 7.01 0.32
CA SER A 47 7.72 5.70 -0.20
C SER A 47 8.10 4.57 0.75
N SER A 48 9.29 4.62 1.34
CA SER A 48 9.75 3.62 2.32
C SER A 48 8.84 3.59 3.55
N ILE A 49 8.44 4.76 4.06
CA ILE A 49 7.45 4.87 5.14
C ILE A 49 6.11 4.28 4.70
N GLY A 50 5.62 4.64 3.51
CA GLY A 50 4.37 4.12 2.96
C GLY A 50 4.32 2.59 2.89
N PHE A 51 5.38 1.97 2.36
CA PHE A 51 5.48 0.51 2.30
C PHE A 51 5.56 -0.13 3.69
N SER A 52 6.29 0.49 4.62
CA SER A 52 6.41 -0.01 6.00
C SER A 52 5.05 0.02 6.72
N ILE A 53 4.30 1.11 6.57
CA ILE A 53 2.96 1.25 7.15
C ILE A 53 1.99 0.25 6.51
N SER A 54 2.04 0.11 5.19
CA SER A 54 1.25 -0.89 4.46
C SER A 54 1.51 -2.30 4.96
N ALA A 55 2.77 -2.69 5.14
CA ALA A 55 3.13 -4.00 5.67
C ALA A 55 2.54 -4.22 7.07
N VAL A 56 2.66 -3.24 7.96
CA VAL A 56 2.08 -3.31 9.31
C VAL A 56 0.55 -3.41 9.26
N LEU A 57 -0.11 -2.60 8.43
CA LEU A 57 -1.58 -2.62 8.30
C LEU A 57 -2.09 -3.93 7.69
N ASN A 58 -1.38 -4.51 6.71
CA ASN A 58 -1.74 -5.82 6.15
C ASN A 58 -1.68 -6.90 7.23
N VAL A 59 -0.63 -6.92 8.05
CA VAL A 59 -0.50 -7.90 9.15
C VAL A 59 -1.61 -7.70 10.19
N ILE A 60 -1.89 -6.46 10.58
CA ILE A 60 -2.99 -6.15 11.51
C ILE A 60 -4.34 -6.57 10.92
N GLY A 61 -4.59 -6.29 9.65
CA GLY A 61 -5.84 -6.63 8.98
C GLY A 61 -6.07 -8.14 8.88
N LEU A 62 -5.03 -8.91 8.51
CA LEU A 62 -5.08 -10.37 8.50
C LEU A 62 -5.31 -10.93 9.92
N TYR A 63 -4.66 -10.36 10.92
CA TYR A 63 -4.85 -10.73 12.32
C TYR A 63 -6.29 -10.50 12.76
N LEU A 64 -6.85 -9.31 12.49
CA LEU A 64 -8.22 -8.97 12.84
C LEU A 64 -9.23 -9.87 12.13
N ALA A 65 -9.01 -10.21 10.86
CA ALA A 65 -9.87 -11.14 10.14
C ALA A 65 -9.86 -12.54 10.76
N SER A 66 -8.69 -13.04 11.18
CA SER A 66 -8.59 -14.33 11.85
C SER A 66 -9.29 -14.35 13.22
N VAL A 67 -9.21 -13.26 13.99
CA VAL A 67 -9.76 -13.22 15.37
C VAL A 67 -11.24 -12.85 15.40
N LEU A 68 -11.67 -11.86 14.61
CA LEU A 68 -13.03 -11.32 14.69
C LEU A 68 -14.01 -12.08 13.81
N LEU A 69 -13.56 -12.64 12.68
CA LEU A 69 -14.41 -13.30 11.70
C LEU A 69 -14.24 -14.82 11.70
N ASP A 70 -13.33 -15.35 12.53
CA ASP A 70 -12.96 -16.77 12.61
C ASP A 70 -12.60 -17.39 11.25
N ILE A 71 -12.01 -16.58 10.37
CA ILE A 71 -11.63 -17.02 9.03
C ILE A 71 -10.24 -17.64 9.07
N GLN A 72 -10.14 -18.87 8.56
CA GLN A 72 -8.85 -19.53 8.37
C GLN A 72 -8.05 -18.82 7.26
N ILE A 73 -6.87 -18.33 7.61
CA ILE A 73 -5.96 -17.66 6.68
C ILE A 73 -5.32 -18.72 5.78
N THR A 74 -5.89 -18.88 4.58
CA THR A 74 -5.39 -19.77 3.53
C THR A 74 -4.43 -19.05 2.58
N GLU A 75 -3.89 -19.77 1.60
CA GLU A 75 -2.94 -19.22 0.61
C GLU A 75 -3.48 -18.03 -0.19
N VAL A 76 -4.80 -17.95 -0.39
CA VAL A 76 -5.43 -16.86 -1.16
C VAL A 76 -5.21 -15.50 -0.50
N PHE A 77 -5.01 -15.46 0.82
CA PHE A 77 -4.72 -14.23 1.57
C PHE A 77 -3.33 -13.64 1.26
N ARG A 78 -2.46 -14.36 0.54
CA ARG A 78 -1.21 -13.81 -0.05
C ARG A 78 -1.50 -12.67 -1.03
N LEU A 79 -2.70 -12.62 -1.61
CA LEU A 79 -3.09 -11.52 -2.48
C LEU A 79 -3.21 -10.18 -1.73
N VAL A 80 -3.41 -10.17 -0.41
CA VAL A 80 -3.54 -8.94 0.36
C VAL A 80 -2.31 -8.03 0.20
N PRO A 81 -1.09 -8.44 0.59
CA PRO A 81 0.08 -7.58 0.47
C PRO A 81 0.41 -7.22 -0.99
N ILE A 82 0.11 -8.09 -1.96
CA ILE A 82 0.31 -7.84 -3.39
C ILE A 82 -0.62 -6.73 -3.88
N LEU A 83 -1.93 -6.85 -3.63
CA LEU A 83 -2.93 -5.86 -4.02
C LEU A 83 -2.66 -4.51 -3.35
N THR A 84 -2.39 -4.51 -2.04
CA THR A 84 -2.07 -3.28 -1.32
C THR A 84 -0.84 -2.59 -1.92
N SER A 85 0.20 -3.35 -2.29
CA SER A 85 1.41 -2.80 -2.90
C SER A 85 1.16 -2.20 -4.27
N ILE A 86 0.38 -2.86 -5.14
CA ILE A 86 0.03 -2.33 -6.47
C ILE A 86 -0.72 -1.00 -6.35
N LEU A 87 -1.71 -0.94 -5.47
CA LEU A 87 -2.50 0.28 -5.26
C LEU A 87 -1.66 1.42 -4.67
N LEU A 88 -0.76 1.09 -3.74
CA LEU A 88 0.16 2.06 -3.14
C LEU A 88 1.17 2.60 -4.17
N ILE A 89 1.72 1.73 -5.02
CA ILE A 89 2.62 2.13 -6.11
C ILE A 89 1.90 3.04 -7.09
N SER A 90 0.64 2.76 -7.43
CA SER A 90 -0.16 3.63 -8.28
C SER A 90 -0.28 5.04 -7.68
N ASN A 91 -0.56 5.15 -6.38
CA ASN A 91 -0.63 6.43 -5.68
C ASN A 91 0.70 7.19 -5.67
N LEU A 92 1.79 6.51 -5.32
CA LEU A 92 3.14 7.06 -5.32
C LEU A 92 3.57 7.49 -6.73
N GLY A 93 3.16 6.74 -7.75
CA GLY A 93 3.40 7.05 -9.15
C GLY A 93 2.75 8.37 -9.57
N ILE A 94 1.53 8.65 -9.10
CA ILE A 94 0.85 9.93 -9.35
C ILE A 94 1.62 11.09 -8.69
N LEU A 95 2.00 10.94 -7.42
CA LEU A 95 2.78 11.93 -6.68
C LEU A 95 4.10 12.27 -7.37
N ILE A 96 4.87 11.24 -7.73
CA ILE A 96 6.19 11.40 -8.33
C ILE A 96 6.06 11.89 -9.78
N GLY A 97 5.07 11.38 -10.52
CA GLY A 97 4.77 11.84 -11.88
C GLY A 97 4.45 13.32 -11.92
N TYR A 98 3.66 13.83 -10.97
CA TYR A 98 3.40 15.25 -10.83
C TYR A 98 4.67 16.05 -10.55
N TYR A 99 5.49 15.60 -9.60
CA TYR A 99 6.78 16.25 -9.28
C TYR A 99 7.69 16.34 -10.50
N VAL A 100 7.91 15.22 -11.20
CA VAL A 100 8.80 15.18 -12.37
C VAL A 100 8.30 16.08 -13.50
N HIS A 101 6.98 16.14 -13.72
CA HIS A 101 6.40 16.99 -14.74
C HIS A 101 6.51 18.50 -14.42
N LYS A 102 6.44 18.87 -13.13
CA LYS A 102 6.38 20.28 -12.70
C LYS A 102 7.70 20.85 -12.22
N ARG A 103 8.70 20.03 -11.85
CA ARG A 103 9.98 20.49 -11.25
C ARG A 103 10.77 21.49 -12.10
N HIS A 104 10.57 21.51 -13.41
CA HIS A 104 11.26 22.43 -14.34
C HIS A 104 10.42 23.66 -14.73
N LYS A 105 9.19 23.81 -14.23
CA LYS A 105 8.33 24.97 -14.55
C LYS A 105 8.67 26.16 -13.65
N LYS A 106 8.66 27.37 -14.22
CA LYS A 106 8.83 28.62 -13.46
C LYS A 106 7.71 28.75 -12.42
N GLY A 107 8.07 29.10 -11.18
CA GLY A 107 7.12 29.29 -10.07
C GLY A 107 6.71 28.00 -9.34
N PHE A 108 7.46 26.91 -9.51
CA PHE A 108 7.22 25.68 -8.77
C PHE A 108 7.52 25.84 -7.27
N SER A 109 6.52 25.60 -6.43
CA SER A 109 6.67 25.45 -4.98
C SER A 109 6.34 24.02 -4.57
N ILE A 110 7.01 23.52 -3.53
CA ILE A 110 6.76 22.19 -2.97
C ILE A 110 5.34 22.12 -2.37
N GLU A 111 4.80 23.25 -1.91
CA GLU A 111 3.43 23.36 -1.41
C GLU A 111 2.39 22.95 -2.46
N ASN A 112 2.62 23.28 -3.73
CA ASN A 112 1.73 22.86 -4.83
C ASN A 112 1.68 21.34 -5.00
N ILE A 113 2.77 20.63 -4.71
CA ILE A 113 2.81 19.16 -4.74
C ILE A 113 1.86 18.59 -3.70
N ARG A 114 1.84 19.16 -2.49
CA ARG A 114 1.02 18.65 -1.40
C ARG A 114 -0.47 18.86 -1.65
N LEU A 115 -0.85 20.00 -2.22
CA LEU A 115 -2.24 20.28 -2.60
C LEU A 115 -2.73 19.31 -3.70
N GLU A 116 -1.94 19.10 -4.74
CA GLU A 116 -2.27 18.12 -5.77
C GLU A 116 -2.36 16.71 -5.18
N TYR A 117 -1.38 16.34 -4.36
CA TYR A 117 -1.34 15.01 -3.76
C TYR A 117 -2.54 14.74 -2.85
N PHE A 118 -3.04 15.76 -2.14
CA PHE A 118 -4.27 15.66 -1.37
C PHE A 118 -5.48 15.38 -2.26
N MET A 119 -5.61 16.11 -3.38
CA MET A 119 -6.70 15.91 -4.33
C MET A 119 -6.67 14.50 -4.94
N ASP A 120 -5.49 14.04 -5.35
CA ASP A 120 -5.33 12.72 -5.98
C ASP A 120 -5.51 11.56 -4.99
N THR A 121 -5.00 11.72 -3.77
CA THR A 121 -5.26 10.79 -2.65
C THR A 121 -6.75 10.67 -2.36
N SER A 122 -7.47 11.79 -2.37
CA SER A 122 -8.91 11.82 -2.15
C SER A 122 -9.66 11.09 -3.28
N LYS A 123 -9.30 11.37 -4.54
CA LYS A 123 -9.87 10.68 -5.72
C LYS A 123 -9.62 9.17 -5.65
N GLN A 124 -8.40 8.75 -5.32
CA GLN A 124 -8.07 7.33 -5.21
C GLN A 124 -8.82 6.65 -4.05
N THR A 125 -8.98 7.33 -2.92
CA THR A 125 -9.77 6.82 -1.79
C THR A 125 -11.23 6.59 -2.21
N ILE A 126 -11.84 7.59 -2.87
CA ILE A 126 -13.22 7.48 -3.38
C ILE A 126 -13.32 6.33 -4.38
N PHE A 127 -12.39 6.23 -5.33
CA PHE A 127 -12.34 5.15 -6.30
C PHE A 127 -12.25 3.77 -5.64
N LEU A 128 -11.38 3.60 -4.64
CA LEU A 128 -11.23 2.33 -3.92
C LEU A 128 -12.47 1.95 -3.13
N ILE A 129 -13.15 2.91 -2.50
CA ILE A 129 -14.41 2.66 -1.77
C ILE A 129 -15.52 2.24 -2.75
N LEU A 130 -15.63 2.92 -3.90
CA LEU A 130 -16.61 2.58 -4.94
C LEU A 130 -16.33 1.20 -5.54
N LEU A 131 -15.06 0.90 -5.82
CA LEU A 131 -14.60 -0.41 -6.31
C LEU A 131 -14.91 -1.52 -5.30
N GLY A 132 -14.61 -1.29 -4.02
CA GLY A 132 -14.92 -2.24 -2.95
C GLY A 132 -16.43 -2.49 -2.85
N SER A 133 -17.22 -1.42 -2.85
CA SER A 133 -18.68 -1.50 -2.76
C SER A 133 -19.32 -2.22 -3.95
N SER A 134 -18.84 -1.96 -5.17
CA SER A 134 -19.42 -2.56 -6.38
C SER A 134 -19.15 -4.06 -6.49
N ILE A 135 -17.97 -4.51 -6.04
CA ILE A 135 -17.57 -5.92 -6.10
C ILE A 135 -18.14 -6.70 -4.92
N PHE A 136 -18.48 -6.03 -3.80
CA PHE A 136 -18.89 -6.67 -2.56
C PHE A 136 -20.03 -7.69 -2.74
N LEU A 137 -21.01 -7.40 -3.60
CA LEU A 137 -22.19 -8.26 -3.79
C LEU A 137 -21.94 -9.50 -4.66
N PHE A 138 -20.81 -9.56 -5.38
CA PHE A 138 -20.59 -10.55 -6.44
C PHE A 138 -19.50 -11.58 -6.11
N VAL A 139 -18.88 -11.52 -4.92
CA VAL A 139 -17.73 -12.37 -4.60
C VAL A 139 -17.91 -13.09 -3.26
N SER A 140 -17.21 -14.22 -3.11
CA SER A 140 -17.18 -15.01 -1.88
C SER A 140 -16.68 -14.22 -0.68
N ILE A 141 -17.08 -14.67 0.52
CA ILE A 141 -16.73 -14.03 1.79
C ILE A 141 -15.20 -13.89 1.99
N GLN A 142 -14.44 -14.89 1.54
CA GLN A 142 -12.98 -14.87 1.63
C GLN A 142 -12.38 -13.74 0.78
N THR A 143 -12.84 -13.60 -0.46
CA THR A 143 -12.36 -12.54 -1.35
C THR A 143 -12.84 -11.16 -0.91
N GLN A 144 -14.05 -11.05 -0.36
CA GLN A 144 -14.53 -9.80 0.25
C GLN A 144 -13.56 -9.33 1.34
N VAL A 145 -13.15 -10.22 2.23
CA VAL A 145 -12.23 -9.90 3.33
C VAL A 145 -10.85 -9.50 2.79
N ILE A 146 -10.32 -10.22 1.81
CA ILE A 146 -9.06 -9.86 1.13
C ILE A 146 -9.14 -8.44 0.55
N LEU A 147 -10.22 -8.12 -0.16
CA LEU A 147 -10.43 -6.80 -0.76
C LEU A 147 -10.54 -5.70 0.30
N VAL A 148 -11.31 -5.94 1.36
CA VAL A 148 -11.48 -4.98 2.45
C VAL A 148 -10.15 -4.69 3.15
N ILE A 149 -9.38 -5.73 3.51
CA ILE A 149 -8.07 -5.54 4.14
C ILE A 149 -7.13 -4.77 3.21
N SER A 150 -7.11 -5.12 1.91
CA SER A 150 -6.23 -4.47 0.93
C SER A 150 -6.58 -2.99 0.75
N ILE A 151 -7.88 -2.67 0.64
CA ILE A 151 -8.37 -1.30 0.49
C ILE A 151 -8.05 -0.49 1.75
N LEU A 152 -8.38 -1.00 2.93
CA LEU A 152 -8.13 -0.28 4.19
C LEU A 152 -6.64 -0.07 4.44
N SER A 153 -5.81 -1.08 4.18
CA SER A 153 -4.35 -0.98 4.33
C SER A 153 -3.77 0.03 3.36
N CYS A 154 -4.26 0.06 2.12
CA CYS A 154 -3.84 1.03 1.11
C CYS A 154 -4.25 2.46 1.49
N VAL A 155 -5.53 2.67 1.82
CA VAL A 155 -6.06 3.98 2.24
C VAL A 155 -5.31 4.49 3.47
N GLY A 156 -5.14 3.65 4.49
CA GLY A 156 -4.37 4.00 5.69
C GLY A 156 -2.92 4.39 5.37
N SER A 157 -2.28 3.69 4.43
CA SER A 157 -0.90 3.97 4.00
C SER A 157 -0.79 5.27 3.23
N ILE A 158 -1.69 5.53 2.28
CA ILE A 158 -1.68 6.75 1.46
C ILE A 158 -1.92 7.99 2.34
N TRP A 159 -2.91 7.94 3.24
CA TRP A 159 -3.15 9.04 4.17
C TRP A 159 -2.01 9.26 5.14
N SER A 160 -1.33 8.17 5.54
CA SER A 160 -0.09 8.29 6.33
C SER A 160 1.01 8.97 5.54
N ILE A 161 1.24 8.59 4.27
CA ILE A 161 2.20 9.28 3.39
C ILE A 161 1.86 10.77 3.29
N TYR A 162 0.58 11.12 3.08
CA TYR A 162 0.15 12.52 3.04
C TYR A 162 0.48 13.25 4.36
N TRP A 163 0.23 12.62 5.50
CA TRP A 163 0.57 13.20 6.81
C TRP A 163 2.08 13.40 6.98
N PHE A 164 2.90 12.39 6.67
CA PHE A 164 4.36 12.49 6.71
C PHE A 164 4.92 13.49 5.68
N SER A 165 4.25 13.67 4.54
CA SER A 165 4.64 14.65 3.52
C SER A 165 4.69 16.08 4.08
N LYS A 166 3.83 16.41 5.06
CA LYS A 166 3.85 17.72 5.73
C LYS A 166 5.17 17.99 6.46
N HIS A 167 5.83 16.94 6.94
CA HIS A 167 7.08 17.05 7.68
C HIS A 167 8.32 16.94 6.78
N LEU A 168 8.24 16.12 5.72
CA LEU A 168 9.39 15.81 4.85
C LEU A 168 9.50 16.72 3.61
N LEU A 169 8.38 17.28 3.14
CA LEU A 169 8.32 18.18 1.99
C LEU A 169 8.13 19.65 2.42
N LYS A 170 8.95 20.11 3.37
CA LYS A 170 9.08 21.53 3.70
C LYS A 170 10.06 22.23 2.74
#